data_AF-A0A4D6HMX0-F1
#
_entry.id   AF-A0A4D6HMX0-F1
#
_cell.length_a   1.000
_cell.length_b   1.000
_cell.length_c   1.000
_cell.angle_alpha   90.00
_cell.angle_beta   90.00
_cell.angle_gamma   90.00
#
_symmetry.space_group_name_H-M   'P 1'
#
loop_
_entity.id
_entity.type
_entity.pdbx_description
1 polymer ?
#
loop_
_entity_poly.entity_id
_entity_poly.type
_entity_poly.pdbx_seq_one_letter_code
_entity_poly.pdbx_strand_id
1 'polypeptide(L)'
;MDETVDVQGTAIGVGTLVALAFFGYSRYINETILGLDAAMLATGAFAATFAAVGLLHGAYGRRDLALAHGVAAVGLALVTLAINGPQVLGGLVLLVASGSYIALVTIRARNTETQAAG
;
A
#
# COMPACT_ATOMS: atom_id res chain seq x y z
N MET A 1 -13.04 -19.40 4.91
CA MET A 1 -12.26 -18.19 4.63
C MET A 1 -11.13 -18.20 5.63
N ASP A 2 -9.89 -18.21 5.14
CA ASP A 2 -8.70 -18.28 5.96
C ASP A 2 -8.55 -16.96 6.73
N GLU A 3 -8.39 -17.03 8.06
CA GLU A 3 -8.35 -15.89 8.99
C GLU A 3 -7.31 -14.84 8.58
N THR A 4 -6.25 -15.27 7.89
CA THR A 4 -5.19 -14.42 7.33
C THR A 4 -5.68 -13.44 6.26
N VAL A 5 -6.66 -13.83 5.43
CA VAL A 5 -7.24 -13.02 4.36
C VAL A 5 -8.12 -11.91 4.95
N ASP A 6 -8.81 -12.21 6.06
CA ASP A 6 -9.68 -11.26 6.75
C ASP A 6 -8.90 -10.10 7.39
N VAL A 7 -7.75 -10.41 8.01
CA VAL A 7 -6.87 -9.39 8.62
C VAL A 7 -6.25 -8.47 7.56
N GLN A 8 -5.85 -9.01 6.41
CA GLN A 8 -5.31 -8.20 5.30
C GLN A 8 -6.37 -7.28 4.70
N GLY A 9 -7.56 -7.81 4.42
CA GLY A 9 -8.68 -7.02 3.94
C GLY A 9 -9.05 -5.89 4.90
N THR A 10 -9.03 -6.18 6.21
CA THR A 10 -9.26 -5.18 7.26
C THR A 10 -8.19 -4.10 7.26
N ALA A 11 -6.90 -4.45 7.18
CA ALA A 11 -5.81 -3.47 7.14
C ALA A 11 -5.94 -2.53 5.94
N ILE A 12 -6.24 -3.07 4.76
CA ILE A 12 -6.47 -2.29 3.53
C ILE A 12 -7.70 -1.39 3.67
N GLY A 13 -8.81 -1.93 4.21
CA GLY A 13 -10.04 -1.18 4.43
C GLY A 13 -9.85 0.01 5.36
N VAL A 14 -9.25 -0.22 6.54
CA VAL A 14 -8.96 0.83 7.52
C VAL A 14 -8.02 1.88 6.92
N GLY A 15 -6.94 1.45 6.29
CA GLY A 15 -5.98 2.34 5.63
C GLY A 15 -6.63 3.23 4.58
N THR A 16 -7.50 2.66 3.75
CA THR A 16 -8.24 3.40 2.72
C THR A 16 -9.19 4.43 3.34
N LEU A 17 -9.93 4.06 4.38
CA LEU A 17 -10.83 5.00 5.06
C LEU A 17 -10.07 6.18 5.68
N VAL A 18 -8.93 5.92 6.33
CA VAL A 18 -8.06 6.97 6.88
C VAL A 18 -7.52 7.88 5.78
N ALA A 19 -7.04 7.32 4.68
CA ALA A 19 -6.54 8.09 3.54
C ALA A 19 -7.65 8.97 2.91
N LEU A 20 -8.85 8.42 2.73
CA LEU A 20 -10.01 9.16 2.23
C LEU A 20 -10.45 10.27 3.19
N ALA A 21 -10.38 10.05 4.50
CA ALA A 21 -10.68 11.07 5.49
C ALA A 21 -9.70 12.25 5.38
N PHE A 22 -8.39 11.97 5.30
CA PHE A 22 -7.37 13.01 5.12
C PHE A 22 -7.51 13.74 3.77
N PHE A 23 -7.75 13.01 2.69
CA PHE A 23 -7.98 13.59 1.37
C PHE A 23 -9.22 14.50 1.36
N GLY A 24 -10.34 14.02 1.92
CA GLY A 24 -11.57 14.80 2.04
C GLY A 24 -11.39 16.04 2.91
N TYR A 25 -10.68 15.91 4.03
CA TYR A 25 -10.34 17.04 4.89
C TYR A 25 -9.51 18.09 4.14
N SER A 26 -8.43 17.66 3.48
CA SER A 26 -7.58 18.52 2.64
C SER A 26 -8.41 19.27 1.60
N ARG A 27 -9.33 18.56 0.93
CA ARG A 27 -10.09 19.10 -0.20
C ARG A 27 -11.23 20.04 0.20
N TYR A 28 -11.91 19.77 1.32
CA TYR A 28 -13.19 20.39 1.65
C TYR A 28 -13.20 21.18 2.95
N ILE A 29 -12.21 20.98 3.84
CA ILE A 29 -12.17 21.62 5.16
C ILE A 29 -10.95 22.52 5.28
N ASN A 30 -9.73 21.95 5.26
CA ASN A 30 -8.48 22.68 5.40
C ASN A 30 -7.32 21.85 4.85
N GLU A 31 -6.37 22.49 4.20
CA GLU A 31 -5.16 21.86 3.67
C GLU A 31 -4.26 21.28 4.78
N THR A 32 -4.37 21.74 6.03
CA THR A 32 -3.46 21.31 7.12
C THR A 32 -4.15 20.74 8.35
N ILE A 33 -3.51 19.74 8.97
CA ILE A 33 -3.86 19.13 10.25
C ILE A 33 -2.62 19.18 11.14
N LEU A 34 -2.70 19.88 12.29
CA LEU A 34 -1.58 20.03 13.23
C LEU A 34 -0.28 20.55 12.58
N GLY A 35 -0.40 21.39 11.55
CA GLY A 35 0.74 21.94 10.80
C GLY A 35 1.33 21.01 9.74
N LEU A 36 0.75 19.83 9.52
CA LEU A 36 1.09 18.92 8.44
C LEU A 36 0.10 19.05 7.30
N ASP A 37 0.58 18.95 6.06
CA ASP A 37 -0.27 18.87 4.88
C ASP A 37 -1.15 17.60 4.94
N ALA A 38 -2.47 17.79 4.87
CA ALA A 38 -3.45 16.73 4.91
C ALA A 38 -3.37 15.82 3.67
N ALA A 39 -2.94 16.33 2.51
CA ALA A 39 -2.70 15.49 1.33
C ALA A 39 -1.49 14.55 1.56
N MET A 40 -0.43 15.07 2.17
CA MET A 40 0.73 14.27 2.60
C MET A 40 0.33 13.20 3.63
N LEU A 41 -0.56 13.53 4.57
CA LEU A 41 -1.11 12.54 5.52
C LEU A 41 -1.93 11.46 4.81
N ALA A 42 -2.69 11.80 3.76
CA ALA A 42 -3.46 10.83 2.99
C ALA A 42 -2.56 9.80 2.28
N THR A 43 -1.51 10.26 1.60
CA THR A 43 -0.54 9.35 0.95
C THR A 43 0.31 8.60 1.98
N GLY A 44 0.64 9.25 3.11
CA GLY A 44 1.29 8.61 4.24
C GLY A 44 0.49 7.46 4.85
N ALA A 45 -0.84 7.60 4.94
CA ALA A 45 -1.74 6.53 5.40
C ALA A 45 -1.67 5.30 4.47
N PHE A 46 -1.64 5.51 3.15
CA PHE A 46 -1.42 4.41 2.22
C PHE A 46 -0.04 3.77 2.39
N ALA A 47 1.01 4.55 2.65
CA ALA A 47 2.36 4.01 2.85
C ALA A 47 2.41 3.13 4.11
N ALA A 48 1.79 3.59 5.19
CA ALA A 48 1.63 2.80 6.42
C ALA A 48 0.80 1.52 6.19
N THR A 49 -0.22 1.59 5.34
CA THR A 49 -1.04 0.43 4.96
C THR A 49 -0.22 -0.62 4.23
N PHE A 50 0.58 -0.23 3.23
CA PHE A 50 1.48 -1.15 2.54
C PHE A 50 2.51 -1.76 3.50
N ALA A 51 3.07 -0.97 4.42
CA ALA A 51 3.98 -1.49 5.43
C ALA A 51 3.29 -2.54 6.33
N ALA A 52 2.09 -2.26 6.81
CA ALA A 52 1.31 -3.18 7.62
C ALA A 52 1.00 -4.49 6.87
N VAL A 53 0.56 -4.41 5.62
CA VAL A 53 0.29 -5.60 4.79
C VAL A 53 1.57 -6.39 4.52
N GLY A 54 2.71 -5.72 4.33
CA GLY A 54 4.01 -6.36 4.20
C GLY A 54 4.42 -7.14 5.45
N LEU A 55 4.22 -6.55 6.64
CA LEU A 55 4.47 -7.23 7.91
C LEU A 55 3.56 -8.45 8.11
N LEU A 56 2.28 -8.34 7.77
CA LEU A 56 1.34 -9.48 7.82
C LEU A 56 1.81 -10.62 6.90
N HIS A 57 2.18 -10.32 5.65
CA HIS A 57 2.72 -11.32 4.74
C HIS A 57 4.02 -11.96 5.26
N GLY A 58 4.87 -11.16 5.89
CA GLY A 58 6.09 -11.66 6.54
C GLY A 58 5.76 -12.64 7.67
N ALA A 59 4.80 -12.29 8.51
CA ALA A 59 4.30 -13.16 9.58
C ALA A 59 3.67 -14.45 9.06
N TYR A 60 3.01 -14.42 7.90
CA TYR A 60 2.41 -15.59 7.24
C TYR A 60 3.39 -16.39 6.39
N GLY A 61 4.70 -16.11 6.46
CA GLY A 61 5.74 -16.83 5.72
C GLY A 61 5.84 -16.49 4.23
N ARG A 62 5.03 -15.56 3.72
CA ARG A 62 5.04 -15.09 2.32
C ARG A 62 6.04 -13.95 2.12
N ARG A 63 7.33 -14.29 2.24
CA ARG A 63 8.44 -13.31 2.19
C ARG A 63 8.50 -12.50 0.90
N ASP A 64 8.11 -13.11 -0.21
CA ASP A 64 8.05 -12.47 -1.53
C ASP A 64 7.06 -11.30 -1.55
N LEU A 65 5.83 -11.53 -1.07
CA LEU A 65 4.82 -10.48 -0.97
C LEU A 65 5.11 -9.50 0.15
N ALA A 66 5.73 -9.94 1.25
CA ALA A 66 6.18 -9.06 2.32
C ALA A 66 7.15 -8.00 1.79
N LEU A 67 8.15 -8.44 1.00
CA LEU A 67 9.11 -7.54 0.35
C LEU A 67 8.42 -6.64 -0.67
N ALA A 68 7.51 -7.18 -1.49
CA ALA A 68 6.83 -6.38 -2.50
C ALA A 68 5.99 -5.24 -1.88
N HIS A 69 5.22 -5.52 -0.83
CA HIS A 69 4.46 -4.50 -0.12
C HIS A 69 5.37 -3.54 0.66
N GLY A 70 6.48 -4.02 1.23
CA GLY A 70 7.49 -3.15 1.83
C GLY A 70 8.11 -2.18 0.83
N VAL A 71 8.44 -2.64 -0.38
CA VAL A 71 8.94 -1.79 -1.47
C VAL A 71 7.88 -0.77 -1.90
N ALA A 72 6.60 -1.17 -1.98
CA ALA A 72 5.52 -0.24 -2.25
C ALA A 72 5.41 0.84 -1.17
N ALA A 73 5.53 0.47 0.11
CA ALA A 73 5.53 1.42 1.23
C ALA A 73 6.67 2.43 1.12
N VAL A 74 7.90 1.96 0.82
CA VAL A 74 9.06 2.84 0.61
C VAL A 74 8.86 3.74 -0.61
N GLY A 75 8.36 3.19 -1.72
CA GLY A 75 8.08 3.96 -2.92
C GLY A 75 7.08 5.09 -2.66
N LEU A 76 6.02 4.80 -1.92
CA LEU A 76 5.01 5.80 -1.58
C LEU A 76 5.53 6.83 -0.55
N ALA A 77 6.35 6.41 0.40
CA ALA A 77 7.02 7.32 1.33
C ALA A 77 7.96 8.28 0.59
N LEU A 78 8.71 7.78 -0.41
CA LEU A 78 9.55 8.62 -1.25
C LEU A 78 8.73 9.64 -2.05
N VAL A 79 7.61 9.23 -2.66
CA VAL A 79 6.72 10.17 -3.37
C VAL A 79 6.15 11.21 -2.40
N THR A 80 5.75 10.78 -1.20
CA THR A 80 5.11 11.64 -0.18
C THR A 80 6.08 12.67 0.41
N LEU A 81 7.33 12.27 0.65
CA LEU A 81 8.34 13.09 1.31
C LEU A 81 9.35 13.71 0.34
N ALA A 82 9.12 13.58 -0.97
CA ALA A 82 10.06 14.04 -1.97
C ALA A 82 10.26 15.55 -1.89
N ILE A 83 11.53 15.96 -1.83
CA ILE A 83 11.95 17.36 -1.94
C ILE A 83 12.43 17.69 -3.36
N ASN A 84 12.57 16.69 -4.24
CA ASN A 84 13.02 16.87 -5.62
C ASN A 84 12.44 15.82 -6.59
N GLY A 85 12.48 16.14 -7.88
CA GLY A 85 11.94 15.30 -8.95
C GLY A 85 12.52 13.87 -9.02
N PRO A 86 13.84 13.67 -8.89
CA PRO A 86 14.42 12.32 -8.88
C PRO A 86 13.87 11.41 -7.77
N GLN A 87 13.59 11.93 -6.57
CA GLN A 87 12.97 11.16 -5.50
C GLN A 87 11.55 10.72 -5.86
N VAL A 88 10.76 11.61 -6.46
CA VAL A 88 9.42 11.26 -6.97
C VAL A 88 9.52 10.15 -8.01
N LEU A 89 10.39 10.31 -9.01
CA LEU A 89 10.59 9.30 -10.06
C LEU A 89 11.05 7.96 -9.49
N GLY A 90 11.99 7.96 -8.55
CA GLY A 90 12.43 6.76 -7.85
C GLY A 90 11.27 6.07 -7.13
N GLY A 91 10.47 6.84 -6.37
CA GLY A 91 9.29 6.31 -5.69
C GLY A 91 8.25 5.72 -6.66
N LEU A 92 7.97 6.39 -7.77
CA LEU A 92 7.06 5.89 -8.81
C LEU A 92 7.56 4.59 -9.45
N VAL A 93 8.86 4.48 -9.74
CA VAL A 93 9.46 3.24 -10.28
C VAL A 93 9.29 2.08 -9.30
N LEU A 94 9.54 2.32 -8.00
CA LEU A 94 9.34 1.30 -6.97
C LEU A 94 7.87 0.86 -6.88
N LEU A 95 6.93 1.79 -6.96
CA LEU A 95 5.49 1.52 -6.95
C LEU A 95 5.06 0.69 -8.16
N VAL A 96 5.51 1.06 -9.37
CA VAL A 96 5.18 0.33 -10.59
C VAL A 96 5.77 -1.09 -10.54
N ALA A 97 7.04 -1.22 -10.15
CA ALA A 97 7.70 -2.52 -10.08
C ALA A 97 7.04 -3.46 -9.04
N SER A 98 6.81 -2.96 -7.81
CA SER A 98 6.17 -3.75 -6.75
C SER A 98 4.71 -4.08 -7.06
N GLY A 99 3.93 -3.11 -7.54
CA GLY A 99 2.54 -3.31 -7.93
C GLY A 99 2.39 -4.32 -9.06
N SER A 100 3.24 -4.25 -10.08
CA SER A 100 3.27 -5.22 -11.18
C SER A 100 3.58 -6.63 -10.68
N TYR A 101 4.55 -6.77 -9.78
CA TYR A 101 4.89 -8.05 -9.18
C TYR A 101 3.72 -8.64 -8.38
N ILE A 102 3.11 -7.85 -7.48
CA ILE A 102 1.96 -8.26 -6.67
C ILE A 102 0.82 -8.72 -7.57
N ALA A 103 0.50 -7.96 -8.62
CA ALA A 103 -0.55 -8.30 -9.57
C ALA A 103 -0.27 -9.65 -10.26
N LEU A 104 0.96 -9.86 -10.75
CA LEU A 104 1.36 -11.10 -11.42
C LEU A 104 1.27 -12.31 -10.48
N VAL A 105 1.79 -12.22 -9.26
CA VAL A 105 1.73 -13.31 -8.28
C VAL A 105 0.28 -13.63 -7.91
N THR A 106 -0.57 -12.61 -7.75
CA THR A 106 -1.99 -12.78 -7.44
C THR A 106 -2.74 -13.49 -8.57
N ILE A 107 -2.53 -13.07 -9.82
CA ILE A 107 -3.15 -13.72 -11.00
C ILE A 107 -2.70 -15.18 -11.11
N ARG A 108 -1.40 -15.46 -10.92
CA ARG A 108 -0.87 -16.83 -10.96
C ARG A 108 -1.50 -17.72 -9.89
N ALA A 109 -1.61 -17.22 -8.66
CA ALA A 109 -2.24 -17.97 -7.57
C ALA A 109 -3.69 -18.34 -7.90
N ARG A 110 -4.49 -17.37 -8.39
CA ARG A 110 -5.89 -17.59 -8.80
C ARG A 110 -6.03 -18.62 -9.93
N ASN A 111 -5.12 -18.59 -10.90
CA ASN A 111 -5.13 -19.53 -12.02
C ASN A 111 -4.83 -20.97 -11.54
N THR A 112 -3.90 -21.14 -10.62
CA THR A 112 -3.58 -22.45 -10.03
C THR A 112 -4.75 -23.03 -9.25
N GLU A 113 -5.44 -22.21 -8.44
CA GLU A 113 -6.65 -22.63 -7.72
C GLU A 113 -7.78 -23.05 -8.67
N THR A 114 -7.98 -22.28 -9.76
CA THR A 114 -9.01 -22.59 -10.76
C THR A 114 -8.72 -23.91 -11.49
N GLN A 115 -7.45 -24.18 -11.81
CA GLN A 115 -7.04 -25.44 -12.45
C GLN A 115 -7.16 -26.66 -11.51
N ALA A 116 -6.94 -26.48 -10.21
CA ALA A 116 -7.06 -27.57 -9.25
C ALA A 116 -8.53 -27.95 -8.93
N ALA A 117 -9.47 -27.06 -9.23
CA ALA A 117 -10.90 -27.25 -8.96
C ALA A 117 -11.71 -27.80 -10.15
N GLY A 118 -11.11 -27.90 -11.35
CA GLY A 118 -11.72 -28.44 -12.56
C GLY A 118 -11.19 -29.82 -12.89
#